data_AF-A0A9N9R5Y1-F1
#
_entry.id   AF-A0A9N9R5Y1-F1
#
_cell.length_a   1.000
_cell.length_b   1.000
_cell.length_c   1.000
_cell.angle_alpha   90.00
_cell.angle_beta   90.00
_cell.angle_gamma   90.00
#
_symmetry.space_group_name_H-M   'P 1'
#
loop_
_entity.id
_entity.type
_entity.pdbx_description
1 polymer ?
#
loop_
_entity_poly.entity_id
_entity_poly.type
_entity_poly.pdbx_seq_one_letter_code
_entity_poly.pdbx_strand_id
1 'polypeptide(L)'
;MEQAKQSVYDIMTLFNERMSAFEAELRKTPPTTTSSAIEVEFRSFKSFIVEVLNNLQRQLEVLAHNGDRLEMRSRRKMVLLHGVPESESEDTAQIVVQVVNNKFNHSTFKLSDIKRCQRMGQSAGAHKPRPIIVKFHYVMLRDKLWFDKTKLKGTGITLSEFLTRTRHVTFMAARERFGLNKCWTREGYIYILGSNNSKHRISTMSELLKIEQALSKPAAVIPKLLPKARRVATKK
;
A
#
# COMPACT_ATOMS: atom_id res chain seq x y z
N MET A 1 8.39 -13.93 -1.07
CA MET A 1 7.50 -13.49 0.03
C MET A 1 6.06 -13.92 -0.19
N GLU A 2 5.43 -13.65 -1.34
CA GLU A 2 4.03 -14.07 -1.57
C GLU A 2 3.83 -15.58 -1.53
N GLN A 3 4.69 -16.34 -2.22
CA GLN A 3 4.70 -17.81 -2.17
C GLN A 3 4.91 -18.36 -0.75
N ALA A 4 5.75 -17.70 0.06
CA ALA A 4 5.99 -18.11 1.45
C ALA A 4 4.76 -17.86 2.34
N LYS A 5 4.06 -16.73 2.14
CA LYS A 5 2.80 -16.46 2.84
C LYS A 5 1.71 -17.47 2.47
N GLN A 6 1.57 -17.76 1.16
CA GLN A 6 0.62 -18.75 0.69
C GLN A 6 0.93 -20.13 1.26
N SER A 7 2.20 -20.55 1.24
CA SER A 7 2.62 -21.83 1.81
C SER A 7 2.31 -21.95 3.31
N VAL A 8 2.54 -20.91 4.12
CA VAL A 8 2.19 -20.93 5.55
C VAL A 8 0.67 -21.00 5.75
N TYR A 9 -0.10 -20.27 4.94
CA TYR A 9 -1.57 -20.34 4.98
C TYR A 9 -2.09 -21.73 4.61
N ASP A 10 -1.53 -22.35 3.57
CA ASP A 10 -1.89 -23.70 3.14
C ASP A 10 -1.55 -24.75 4.21
N ILE A 11 -0.37 -24.63 4.84
CA ILE A 11 0.03 -25.49 5.98
C ILE A 11 -0.95 -25.33 7.14
N MET A 12 -1.33 -24.09 7.48
CA MET A 12 -2.27 -23.83 8.57
C MET A 12 -3.66 -24.42 8.28
N THR A 13 -4.11 -24.33 7.03
CA THR A 13 -5.39 -24.87 6.57
C THR A 13 -5.37 -26.40 6.65
N LEU A 14 -4.37 -27.03 6.03
CA LEU A 14 -4.20 -28.49 6.03
C LEU A 14 -4.07 -29.05 7.45
N PHE A 15 -3.31 -28.38 8.31
CA PHE A 15 -3.17 -28.77 9.71
C PHE A 15 -4.52 -28.72 10.41
N ASN A 16 -5.26 -27.61 10.31
CA ASN A 16 -6.57 -27.49 10.94
C ASN A 16 -7.56 -28.56 10.46
N GLU A 17 -7.56 -28.89 9.17
CA GLU A 17 -8.39 -29.96 8.59
C GLU A 17 -8.02 -31.34 9.15
N ARG A 18 -6.73 -31.71 9.10
CA ARG A 18 -6.24 -33.00 9.61
C ARG A 18 -6.50 -33.15 11.11
N MET A 19 -6.29 -32.08 11.87
CA MET A 19 -6.51 -32.09 13.31
C MET A 19 -8.01 -32.21 13.66
N SER A 20 -8.88 -31.58 12.88
CA SER A 20 -10.33 -31.69 13.09
C SER A 20 -10.85 -33.08 12.74
N ALA A 21 -10.30 -33.71 11.68
CA ALA A 21 -10.62 -35.09 11.33
C ALA A 21 -10.19 -36.07 12.43
N PHE A 22 -9.00 -35.89 12.99
CA PHE A 22 -8.50 -36.72 14.08
C PHE A 22 -9.34 -36.57 15.36
N GLU A 23 -9.75 -35.36 15.73
CA GLU A 23 -10.68 -35.15 16.87
C GLU A 23 -12.02 -35.86 16.66
N ALA A 24 -12.52 -35.90 15.43
CA ALA A 24 -13.75 -36.61 15.11
C ALA A 24 -13.61 -38.13 15.23
N GLU A 25 -12.43 -38.69 14.94
CA GLU A 25 -12.12 -40.12 15.14
C GLU A 25 -11.95 -40.48 16.62
N LEU A 26 -11.25 -39.65 17.40
CA LEU A 26 -11.13 -39.82 18.85
C LEU A 26 -12.49 -39.83 19.56
N ARG A 27 -13.45 -39.01 19.11
CA ARG A 27 -14.81 -38.98 19.68
C ARG A 27 -15.63 -40.24 19.38
N LYS A 28 -15.27 -41.03 18.37
CA LYS A 28 -15.98 -42.28 18.02
C LYS A 28 -15.50 -43.47 18.84
N THR A 29 -14.36 -43.36 19.53
CA THR A 29 -13.80 -44.43 20.36
C THR A 29 -14.31 -44.34 21.80
N PRO A 30 -14.68 -45.46 22.46
CA PRO A 30 -15.20 -45.44 23.81
C PRO A 30 -14.16 -44.94 24.83
N PRO A 31 -14.56 -44.13 25.83
CA PRO A 31 -13.63 -43.49 26.74
C PRO A 31 -12.97 -44.53 27.67
N THR A 32 -11.65 -44.65 27.56
CA THR A 32 -10.77 -45.37 28.49
C THR A 32 -9.82 -44.37 29.15
N THR A 33 -9.30 -44.67 30.35
CA THR A 33 -8.40 -43.76 31.09
C THR A 33 -7.24 -43.25 30.22
N THR A 34 -6.63 -44.13 29.42
CA THR A 34 -5.57 -43.78 28.46
C THR A 34 -6.05 -42.87 27.32
N SER A 35 -7.28 -43.07 26.83
CA SER A 35 -7.88 -42.26 25.75
C SER A 35 -8.10 -40.81 26.20
N SER A 36 -8.51 -40.60 27.46
CA SER A 36 -8.72 -39.26 28.01
C SER A 36 -7.43 -38.44 28.16
N ALA A 37 -6.31 -39.07 28.54
CA ALA A 37 -5.01 -38.41 28.63
C ALA A 37 -4.46 -38.00 27.25
N ILE A 38 -4.58 -38.91 26.27
CA ILE A 38 -4.20 -38.64 24.88
C ILE A 38 -5.02 -37.48 24.29
N GLU A 39 -6.32 -37.39 24.60
CA GLU A 39 -7.16 -36.28 24.12
C GLU A 39 -6.70 -34.92 24.67
N VAL A 40 -6.26 -34.86 25.93
CA VAL A 40 -5.73 -33.63 26.54
C VAL A 40 -4.38 -33.25 25.94
N GLU A 41 -3.46 -34.20 25.79
CA GLU A 41 -2.16 -33.97 25.15
C GLU A 41 -2.33 -33.52 23.70
N PHE A 42 -3.25 -34.14 22.96
CA PHE A 42 -3.54 -33.80 21.57
C PHE A 42 -4.10 -32.37 21.43
N ARG A 43 -5.07 -31.98 22.27
CA ARG A 43 -5.59 -30.59 22.28
C ARG A 43 -4.49 -29.58 22.61
N SER A 44 -3.61 -29.92 23.55
CA SER A 44 -2.47 -29.08 23.92
C SER A 44 -1.50 -28.90 22.76
N PHE A 45 -1.15 -30.00 22.07
CA PHE A 45 -0.33 -29.97 20.86
C PHE A 45 -0.97 -29.15 19.74
N LYS A 46 -2.28 -29.34 19.49
CA LYS A 46 -3.04 -28.56 18.50
C LYS A 46 -2.95 -27.06 18.78
N SER A 47 -3.23 -26.65 20.01
CA SER A 47 -3.16 -25.24 20.41
C SER A 47 -1.76 -24.68 20.22
N PHE A 48 -0.73 -25.42 20.63
CA PHE A 48 0.66 -25.02 20.47
C PHE A 48 1.05 -24.82 18.99
N ILE A 49 0.74 -25.78 18.10
CA ILE A 49 1.07 -25.65 16.68
C ILE A 49 0.31 -24.48 16.03
N VAL A 50 -0.97 -24.30 16.35
CA VAL A 50 -1.74 -23.15 15.86
C VAL A 50 -1.10 -21.84 16.33
N GLU A 51 -0.66 -21.75 17.58
CA GLU A 51 0.05 -20.58 18.10
C GLU A 51 1.37 -20.33 17.36
N VAL A 52 2.18 -21.37 17.15
CA VAL A 52 3.46 -21.27 16.41
C VAL A 52 3.23 -20.81 14.98
N LEU A 53 2.25 -21.38 14.27
CA LEU A 53 1.92 -20.98 12.89
C LEU A 53 1.44 -19.53 12.81
N ASN A 54 0.59 -19.10 13.74
CA ASN A 54 0.14 -17.71 13.83
C ASN A 54 1.31 -16.76 14.08
N ASN A 55 2.24 -17.13 14.97
CA ASN A 55 3.43 -16.33 15.26
C ASN A 55 4.35 -16.25 14.02
N LEU A 56 4.55 -17.35 13.30
CA LEU A 56 5.32 -17.36 12.06
C LEU A 56 4.69 -16.47 10.98
N GLN A 57 3.37 -16.55 10.81
CA GLN A 57 2.64 -15.68 9.87
C GLN A 57 2.85 -14.20 10.21
N ARG A 58 2.72 -13.81 11.48
CA ARG A 58 2.96 -12.44 11.95
C ARG A 58 4.40 -11.99 11.66
N GLN A 59 5.39 -12.84 11.89
CA GLN A 59 6.79 -12.50 11.59
C GLN A 59 7.02 -12.29 10.09
N LEU A 60 6.44 -13.12 9.23
CA LEU A 60 6.50 -12.95 7.78
C LEU A 60 5.84 -11.65 7.32
N GLU A 61 4.72 -11.26 7.94
CA GLU A 61 4.06 -9.98 7.67
C GLU A 61 4.95 -8.79 8.04
N VAL A 62 5.57 -8.82 9.22
CA VAL A 62 6.52 -7.79 9.67
C VAL A 62 7.72 -7.70 8.72
N LEU A 63 8.29 -8.84 8.32
CA LEU A 63 9.42 -8.88 7.39
C LEU A 63 9.04 -8.34 6.01
N ALA A 64 7.89 -8.73 5.48
CA ALA A 64 7.37 -8.22 4.21
C ALA A 64 7.15 -6.70 4.27
N HIS A 65 6.59 -6.19 5.37
CA HIS A 65 6.38 -4.76 5.57
C HIS A 65 7.70 -3.99 5.67
N ASN A 66 8.69 -4.53 6.39
CA ASN A 66 10.02 -3.93 6.49
C ASN A 66 10.75 -3.93 5.14
N GLY A 67 10.64 -5.01 4.37
CA GLY A 67 11.17 -5.09 3.01
C GLY A 67 10.58 -4.00 2.11
N ASP A 68 9.25 -3.86 2.09
CA ASP A 68 8.57 -2.79 1.34
C ASP A 68 9.02 -1.38 1.78
N ARG A 69 9.17 -1.14 3.09
CA ARG A 69 9.64 0.15 3.62
C ARG A 69 11.07 0.47 3.18
N LEU A 70 11.97 -0.51 3.22
CA LEU A 70 13.36 -0.34 2.78
C LEU A 70 13.43 -0.08 1.27
N GLU A 71 12.64 -0.83 0.49
CA GLU A 71 12.53 -0.65 -0.94
C GLU A 71 12.00 0.76 -1.28
N MET A 72 10.91 1.20 -0.64
CA MET A 72 10.40 2.57 -0.83
C MET A 72 11.41 3.64 -0.42
N ARG A 73 12.16 3.43 0.67
CA ARG A 73 13.22 4.35 1.10
C ARG A 73 14.33 4.43 0.05
N SER A 74 14.64 3.33 -0.65
CA SER A 74 15.60 3.32 -1.76
C SER A 74 15.08 4.08 -2.99
N ARG A 75 13.75 4.04 -3.20
CA ARG A 75 13.04 4.70 -4.31
C ARG A 75 12.68 6.17 -4.06
N ARG A 76 12.91 6.71 -2.86
CA ARG A 76 12.55 8.11 -2.50
C ARG A 76 13.17 9.18 -3.41
N LYS A 77 14.27 8.87 -4.10
CA LYS A 77 14.95 9.75 -5.07
C LYS A 77 14.50 9.47 -6.50
N MET A 78 13.47 8.67 -6.72
CA MET A 78 13.05 8.21 -8.03
C MET A 78 11.65 8.69 -8.38
N VAL A 79 11.46 9.04 -9.63
CA VAL A 79 10.15 9.36 -10.22
C VAL A 79 10.03 8.68 -11.57
N LEU A 80 8.80 8.49 -12.01
CA LEU A 80 8.46 8.03 -13.35
C LEU A 80 7.88 9.20 -14.14
N LEU A 81 8.47 9.46 -15.30
CA LEU A 81 8.02 10.43 -16.28
C LEU A 81 7.34 9.69 -17.44
N HIS A 82 6.07 9.98 -17.68
CA HIS A 82 5.25 9.34 -18.71
C HIS A 82 4.96 10.31 -19.85
N GLY A 83 4.65 9.77 -21.04
CA GLY A 83 4.19 10.58 -22.19
C GLY A 83 5.31 11.26 -22.97
N VAL A 84 6.57 10.92 -22.69
CA VAL A 84 7.73 11.41 -23.45
C VAL A 84 7.91 10.51 -24.69
N PRO A 85 7.84 11.03 -25.93
CA PRO A 85 8.04 10.23 -27.14
C PRO A 85 9.37 9.46 -27.12
N GLU A 86 9.39 8.26 -27.70
CA GLU A 86 10.62 7.48 -27.86
C GLU A 86 11.30 7.82 -29.18
N SER A 87 12.63 7.79 -29.18
CA SER A 87 13.46 7.93 -30.38
C SER A 87 14.56 6.88 -30.37
N GLU A 88 15.03 6.50 -31.56
CA GLU A 88 16.18 5.60 -31.68
C GLU A 88 17.43 6.26 -31.08
N SER A 89 18.22 5.47 -30.34
CA SER A 89 19.47 5.93 -29.72
C SER A 89 19.31 7.17 -28.82
N GLU A 90 18.23 7.25 -28.06
CA GLU A 90 17.95 8.40 -27.19
C GLU A 90 18.86 8.49 -25.96
N ASP A 91 19.25 9.73 -25.61
CA ASP A 91 19.79 10.04 -24.28
C ASP A 91 18.65 10.47 -23.36
N THR A 92 18.14 9.50 -22.60
CA THR A 92 17.04 9.74 -21.64
C THR A 92 17.38 10.79 -20.58
N ALA A 93 18.65 10.99 -20.20
CA ALA A 93 19.02 11.99 -19.22
C ALA A 93 18.93 13.41 -19.81
N GLN A 94 19.40 13.59 -21.04
CA GLN A 94 19.27 14.86 -21.77
C GLN A 94 17.80 15.23 -22.01
N ILE A 95 17.00 14.25 -22.43
CA ILE A 95 15.56 14.45 -22.63
C ILE A 95 14.89 14.91 -21.34
N VAL A 96 15.22 14.28 -20.20
CA VAL A 96 14.68 14.70 -18.90
C VAL A 96 15.12 16.12 -18.54
N VAL A 97 16.38 16.49 -18.78
CA VAL A 97 16.87 17.87 -18.55
C VAL A 97 16.07 18.86 -19.39
N GLN A 98 15.86 18.58 -20.67
CA GLN A 98 15.07 19.43 -21.56
C GLN A 98 13.62 19.56 -21.09
N VAL A 99 12.97 18.44 -20.76
CA VAL A 99 11.58 18.45 -20.25
C VAL A 99 11.50 19.26 -18.95
N VAL A 100 12.43 19.07 -18.02
CA VAL A 100 12.45 19.78 -16.74
C VAL A 100 12.65 21.28 -16.96
N ASN A 101 13.67 21.68 -17.73
CA ASN A 101 13.98 23.09 -17.96
C ASN A 101 12.83 23.81 -18.70
N ASN A 102 12.26 23.17 -19.72
CA ASN A 102 11.25 23.79 -20.59
C ASN A 102 9.85 23.80 -19.96
N LYS A 103 9.49 22.78 -19.17
CA LYS A 103 8.11 22.64 -18.65
C LYS A 103 7.96 23.07 -17.20
N PHE A 104 9.03 23.04 -16.40
CA PHE A 104 8.97 23.42 -14.99
C PHE A 104 9.48 24.85 -14.72
N ASN A 105 9.99 25.54 -15.75
CA ASN A 105 10.71 26.81 -15.64
C ASN A 105 11.89 26.73 -14.66
N HIS A 106 12.57 25.58 -14.66
CA HIS A 106 13.62 25.27 -13.71
C HIS A 106 14.98 25.37 -14.38
N SER A 107 15.33 26.54 -14.93
CA SER A 107 16.49 26.78 -15.82
C SER A 107 17.86 26.31 -15.31
N THR A 108 17.98 25.96 -14.03
CA THR A 108 19.21 25.50 -13.41
C THR A 108 19.36 23.97 -13.34
N PHE A 109 18.40 23.17 -13.81
CA PHE A 109 18.48 21.71 -13.73
C PHE A 109 19.47 21.16 -14.78
N LYS A 110 20.42 20.34 -14.32
CA LYS A 110 21.57 19.86 -15.12
C LYS A 110 21.68 18.34 -15.10
N LEU A 111 22.47 17.77 -16.01
CA LEU A 111 22.74 16.32 -16.03
C LEU A 111 23.37 15.82 -14.73
N SER A 112 24.22 16.63 -14.09
CA SER A 112 24.85 16.31 -12.80
C SER A 112 23.84 16.05 -11.67
N ASP A 113 22.62 16.53 -11.82
CA ASP A 113 21.54 16.31 -10.87
C ASP A 113 20.94 14.90 -10.96
N ILE A 114 21.09 14.26 -12.11
CA ILE A 114 20.60 12.91 -12.41
C ILE A 114 21.68 11.90 -12.05
N LYS A 115 21.32 10.93 -11.21
CA LYS A 115 22.18 9.80 -10.85
C LYS A 115 22.01 8.61 -11.80
N ARG A 116 20.80 8.38 -12.30
CA ARG A 116 20.49 7.32 -13.27
C ARG A 116 19.21 7.67 -14.00
N CYS A 117 19.15 7.41 -15.30
CA CYS A 117 17.97 7.62 -16.14
C CYS A 117 17.86 6.46 -17.14
N GLN A 118 16.67 5.91 -17.35
CA GLN A 118 16.44 4.89 -18.39
C GLN A 118 14.93 4.64 -18.63
N ARG A 119 14.58 4.10 -19.80
CA ARG A 119 13.22 3.62 -20.11
C ARG A 119 12.89 2.35 -19.35
N MET A 120 11.68 2.27 -18.80
CA MET A 120 11.18 1.11 -18.07
C MET A 120 10.28 0.24 -18.95
N GLY A 121 10.51 -1.07 -18.89
CA GLY A 121 9.66 -2.08 -19.54
C GLY A 121 10.06 -2.41 -20.97
N GLN A 122 9.36 -3.40 -21.52
CA GLN A 122 9.51 -3.83 -22.91
C GLN A 122 8.81 -2.85 -23.85
N SER A 123 9.35 -2.68 -25.06
CA SER A 123 8.75 -1.81 -26.07
C SER A 123 7.38 -2.37 -26.46
N ALA A 124 6.31 -1.63 -26.16
CA ALA A 124 4.93 -2.08 -26.36
C ALA A 124 4.31 -1.56 -27.68
N GLY A 125 5.16 -1.20 -28.66
CA GLY A 125 4.74 -0.64 -29.95
C GLY A 125 4.48 0.88 -29.91
N ALA A 126 4.20 1.45 -31.09
CA ALA A 126 4.21 2.90 -31.33
C ALA A 126 3.18 3.71 -30.54
N HIS A 127 2.12 3.08 -30.02
CA HIS A 127 0.97 3.79 -29.46
C HIS A 127 1.14 4.29 -28.02
N LYS A 128 2.13 3.80 -27.27
CA LYS A 128 2.35 4.23 -25.88
C LYS A 128 3.84 4.23 -25.52
N PRO A 129 4.47 5.41 -25.39
CA PRO A 129 5.88 5.48 -25.00
C PRO A 129 6.08 4.92 -23.59
N ARG A 130 7.17 4.18 -23.41
CA ARG A 130 7.59 3.63 -22.13
C ARG A 130 7.93 4.75 -21.15
N PRO A 131 7.59 4.62 -19.86
CA PRO A 131 7.97 5.61 -18.87
C PRO A 131 9.47 5.66 -18.69
N ILE A 132 10.00 6.86 -18.45
CA ILE A 132 11.40 7.06 -18.04
C ILE A 132 11.44 7.03 -16.52
N ILE A 133 12.27 6.15 -15.95
CA ILE A 133 12.63 6.24 -14.52
C ILE A 133 13.84 7.16 -14.36
N VAL A 134 13.70 8.15 -13.49
CA VAL A 134 14.76 9.11 -13.17
C VAL A 134 15.11 8.97 -11.70
N LYS A 135 16.38 8.69 -11.39
CA LYS A 135 16.94 8.75 -10.04
C LYS A 135 17.77 10.01 -9.90
N PHE A 136 17.42 10.86 -8.94
CA PHE A 136 18.17 12.08 -8.62
C PHE A 136 19.30 11.83 -7.60
N HIS A 137 20.29 12.72 -7.57
CA HIS A 137 21.30 12.73 -6.50
C HIS A 137 20.70 13.09 -5.13
N TYR A 138 19.78 14.06 -5.10
CA TYR A 138 19.20 14.59 -3.88
C TYR A 138 17.68 14.45 -3.84
N VAL A 139 17.12 14.17 -2.65
CA VAL A 139 15.67 14.08 -2.45
C VAL A 139 15.00 15.44 -2.64
N MET A 140 15.66 16.52 -2.19
CA MET A 140 15.12 17.88 -2.32
C MET A 140 14.84 18.25 -3.78
N LEU A 141 15.68 17.81 -4.71
CA LEU A 141 15.47 18.07 -6.12
C LEU A 141 14.28 17.29 -6.69
N ARG A 142 14.18 16.01 -6.31
CA ARG A 142 13.01 15.18 -6.60
C ARG A 142 11.73 15.86 -6.10
N ASP A 143 11.74 16.32 -4.86
CA ASP A 143 10.59 16.94 -4.20
C ASP A 143 10.19 18.25 -4.88
N LYS A 144 11.17 19.08 -5.27
CA LYS A 144 10.90 20.33 -6.00
C LYS A 144 10.14 20.06 -7.31
N LEU A 145 10.59 19.08 -8.10
CA LEU A 145 9.86 18.65 -9.30
C LEU A 145 8.49 18.04 -8.97
N TRP A 146 8.39 17.30 -7.87
CA TRP A 146 7.13 16.68 -7.47
C TRP A 146 6.06 17.71 -7.12
N PHE A 147 6.41 18.79 -6.42
CA PHE A 147 5.48 19.85 -6.06
C PHE A 147 5.08 20.71 -7.26
N ASP A 148 5.98 20.88 -8.23
CA ASP A 148 5.72 21.65 -9.45
C ASP A 148 5.05 20.84 -10.58
N LYS A 149 4.73 19.56 -10.36
CA LYS A 149 4.18 18.66 -11.40
C LYS A 149 2.88 19.15 -12.05
N THR A 150 2.15 20.06 -11.40
CA THR A 150 0.94 20.69 -11.97
C THR A 150 1.26 21.53 -13.20
N LYS A 151 2.50 22.02 -13.37
CA LYS A 151 2.97 22.72 -14.57
C LYS A 151 2.98 21.82 -15.82
N LEU A 152 2.96 20.50 -15.65
CA LEU A 152 2.85 19.54 -16.75
C LEU A 152 1.43 19.37 -17.30
N LYS A 153 0.40 19.95 -16.65
CA LYS A 153 -0.98 19.84 -17.12
C LYS A 153 -1.11 20.39 -18.55
N GLY A 154 -1.81 19.65 -19.41
CA GLY A 154 -2.00 20.00 -20.82
C GLY A 154 -0.82 19.66 -21.73
N THR A 155 0.32 19.21 -21.21
CA THR A 155 1.50 18.89 -22.04
C THR A 155 1.51 17.46 -22.58
N GLY A 156 0.60 16.60 -22.13
CA GLY A 156 0.64 15.15 -22.41
C GLY A 156 1.65 14.37 -21.55
N ILE A 157 2.52 15.07 -20.80
CA ILE A 157 3.51 14.47 -19.91
C ILE A 157 2.94 14.40 -18.48
N THR A 158 3.20 13.30 -17.77
CA THR A 158 2.81 13.18 -16.36
C THR A 158 3.95 12.65 -15.50
N LEU A 159 3.94 13.04 -14.22
CA LEU A 159 4.91 12.63 -13.21
C LEU A 159 4.22 11.78 -12.14
N SER A 160 4.81 10.62 -11.81
CA SER A 160 4.30 9.71 -10.77
C SER A 160 5.44 9.18 -9.88
N GLU A 161 5.11 8.78 -8.66
CA GLU A 161 6.10 8.15 -7.77
C GLU A 161 6.42 6.74 -8.25
N PHE A 162 7.68 6.33 -8.10
CA PHE A 162 8.08 4.95 -8.33
C PHE A 162 7.75 4.10 -7.10
N LEU A 163 6.46 3.76 -6.95
CA LEU A 163 5.95 2.93 -5.85
C LEU A 163 6.44 1.49 -5.97
N THR A 164 6.53 0.76 -4.86
CA THR A 164 6.65 -0.70 -4.86
C THR A 164 5.41 -1.32 -5.52
N ARG A 165 5.53 -2.58 -5.97
CA ARG A 165 4.41 -3.29 -6.59
C ARG A 165 3.18 -3.31 -5.68
N THR A 166 3.37 -3.66 -4.41
CA THR A 166 2.29 -3.74 -3.41
C THR A 166 1.59 -2.39 -3.27
N ARG A 167 2.35 -1.29 -3.09
CA ARG A 167 1.76 0.05 -2.95
C ARG A 167 1.10 0.53 -4.24
N HIS A 168 1.66 0.22 -5.40
CA HIS A 168 1.02 0.55 -6.68
C HIS A 168 -0.34 -0.13 -6.80
N VAL A 169 -0.43 -1.43 -6.51
CA VAL A 169 -1.70 -2.18 -6.51
C VAL A 169 -2.69 -1.59 -5.51
N THR A 170 -2.24 -1.34 -4.27
CA THR A 170 -3.09 -0.68 -3.25
C THR A 170 -3.56 0.71 -3.70
N PHE A 171 -2.72 1.49 -4.39
CA PHE A 171 -3.08 2.81 -4.89
C PHE A 171 -4.13 2.75 -5.99
N MET A 172 -4.01 1.80 -6.93
CA MET A 172 -5.01 1.58 -7.96
C MET A 172 -6.35 1.13 -7.36
N ALA A 173 -6.33 0.18 -6.42
CA ALA A 173 -7.52 -0.25 -5.71
C ALA A 173 -8.19 0.88 -4.92
N ALA A 174 -7.40 1.75 -4.28
CA ALA A 174 -7.94 2.93 -3.59
C ALA A 174 -8.61 3.90 -4.57
N ARG A 175 -8.05 4.08 -5.77
CA ARG A 175 -8.63 4.93 -6.82
C ARG A 175 -9.93 4.37 -7.39
N GLU A 176 -10.01 3.06 -7.54
CA GLU A 176 -11.23 2.37 -7.97
C GLU A 176 -12.35 2.54 -6.94
N ARG A 177 -12.05 2.39 -5.64
CA ARG A 177 -13.05 2.45 -4.56
C ARG A 177 -13.48 3.88 -4.19
N PHE A 178 -12.55 4.83 -4.15
CA PHE A 178 -12.80 6.20 -3.63
C PHE A 178 -12.80 7.28 -4.72
N GLY A 179 -12.35 6.96 -5.93
CA GLY A 179 -12.21 7.88 -7.05
C GLY A 179 -10.82 8.54 -7.16
N LEU A 180 -10.46 8.90 -8.39
CA LEU A 180 -9.14 9.43 -8.76
C LEU A 180 -8.74 10.70 -7.99
N ASN A 181 -9.70 11.59 -7.76
CA ASN A 181 -9.47 12.90 -7.13
C ASN A 181 -9.36 12.83 -5.60
N LYS A 182 -9.80 11.72 -4.99
CA LYS A 182 -9.74 11.50 -3.55
C LYS A 182 -8.52 10.70 -3.11
N CYS A 183 -7.72 10.22 -4.07
CA CYS A 183 -6.58 9.35 -3.83
C CYS A 183 -5.32 9.91 -4.49
N TRP A 184 -4.29 10.19 -3.69
CA TRP A 184 -2.99 10.64 -4.17
C TRP A 184 -1.86 9.97 -3.40
N THR A 185 -0.63 10.09 -3.90
CA THR A 185 0.55 9.62 -3.20
C THR A 185 1.47 10.76 -2.80
N ARG A 186 2.19 10.56 -1.70
CA ARG A 186 3.27 11.43 -1.26
C ARG A 186 4.26 10.64 -0.43
N GLU A 187 5.54 10.76 -0.77
CA GLU A 187 6.64 10.11 -0.04
C GLU A 187 6.44 8.58 0.05
N GLY A 188 5.89 8.01 -1.02
CA GLY A 188 5.56 6.60 -1.09
C GLY A 188 4.31 6.17 -0.32
N TYR A 189 3.67 7.03 0.47
CA TYR A 189 2.40 6.71 1.12
C TYR A 189 1.22 7.04 0.21
N ILE A 190 0.13 6.32 0.41
CA ILE A 190 -1.14 6.56 -0.25
C ILE A 190 -2.02 7.33 0.72
N TYR A 191 -2.61 8.41 0.22
CA TYR A 191 -3.54 9.25 0.96
C TYR A 191 -4.93 9.11 0.33
N ILE A 192 -5.93 8.95 1.20
CA ILE A 192 -7.33 8.77 0.82
C ILE A 192 -8.17 9.80 1.56
N LEU A 193 -9.04 10.50 0.85
CA LEU A 193 -10.05 11.37 1.42
C LEU A 193 -11.39 10.62 1.51
N GLY A 194 -11.84 10.35 2.73
CA GLY A 194 -13.13 9.72 3.03
C GLY A 194 -14.33 10.62 2.67
N SER A 195 -15.52 10.03 2.64
CA SER A 195 -16.78 10.75 2.37
C SER A 195 -17.10 11.82 3.42
N ASN A 196 -16.64 11.63 4.64
CA ASN A 196 -16.70 12.54 5.79
C ASN A 196 -15.57 13.59 5.82
N ASN A 197 -14.80 13.75 4.72
CA ASN A 197 -13.60 14.58 4.64
C ASN A 197 -12.43 14.15 5.57
N SER A 198 -12.46 12.95 6.17
CA SER A 198 -11.30 12.45 6.92
C SER A 198 -10.18 12.03 5.97
N LYS A 199 -8.94 12.43 6.31
CA LYS A 199 -7.74 12.05 5.55
C LYS A 199 -7.11 10.83 6.18
N HIS A 200 -6.91 9.78 5.40
CA HIS A 200 -6.26 8.55 5.81
C HIS A 200 -4.95 8.37 5.08
N ARG A 201 -3.92 7.93 5.80
CA ARG A 201 -2.61 7.56 5.24
C ARG A 201 -2.42 6.06 5.37
N ILE A 202 -2.14 5.40 4.25
CA ILE A 202 -1.93 3.96 4.19
C ILE A 202 -0.69 3.60 3.36
N SER A 203 -0.24 2.37 3.54
CA SER A 203 0.84 1.74 2.78
C SER A 203 0.51 0.30 2.36
N THR A 204 -0.57 -0.28 2.87
CA THR A 204 -0.93 -1.68 2.65
C THR A 204 -2.38 -1.86 2.24
N MET A 205 -2.68 -3.00 1.62
CA MET A 205 -4.06 -3.38 1.27
C MET A 205 -4.93 -3.61 2.51
N SER A 206 -4.38 -4.19 3.59
CA SER A 206 -5.12 -4.41 4.83
C SER A 206 -5.62 -3.09 5.43
N GLU A 207 -4.81 -2.03 5.41
CA GLU A 207 -5.22 -0.70 5.86
C GLU A 207 -6.33 -0.11 4.96
N LEU A 208 -6.29 -0.35 3.65
CA LEU A 208 -7.36 0.08 2.73
C LEU A 208 -8.70 -0.57 3.10
N LEU A 209 -8.70 -1.88 3.31
CA LEU A 209 -9.92 -2.64 3.68
C LEU A 209 -10.48 -2.19 5.04
N LYS A 210 -9.61 -1.89 6.01
CA LYS A 210 -10.03 -1.36 7.32
C LYS A 210 -10.73 -0.01 7.19
N ILE A 211 -10.25 0.88 6.31
CA ILE A 211 -10.88 2.18 6.06
C ILE A 211 -12.26 1.99 5.42
N GLU A 212 -12.37 1.09 4.44
CA GLU A 212 -13.63 0.79 3.78
C GLU A 212 -14.67 0.23 4.77
N GLN A 213 -14.26 -0.71 5.62
CA GLN A 213 -15.12 -1.25 6.69
C GLN A 213 -15.53 -0.19 7.72
N ALA A 214 -14.66 0.78 8.01
CA ALA A 214 -14.97 1.86 8.94
C ALA A 214 -15.97 2.87 8.34
N LEU A 215 -15.92 3.09 7.03
CA LEU A 215 -16.78 4.03 6.31
C LEU A 215 -18.13 3.42 5.88
N SER A 216 -18.22 2.09 5.77
CA SER A 216 -19.48 1.39 5.46
C SER A 216 -20.38 1.19 6.68
N LYS A 217 -19.83 1.28 7.91
CA LYS A 217 -20.64 1.27 9.13
C LYS A 217 -21.41 2.59 9.25
N PRO A 218 -22.75 2.57 9.40
CA PRO A 218 -23.50 3.79 9.67
C PRO A 218 -22.97 4.42 10.96
N ALA A 219 -22.71 5.73 10.92
CA ALA A 219 -22.25 6.48 12.08
C ALA A 219 -23.20 6.21 13.25
N ALA A 220 -22.68 5.65 14.34
CA ALA A 220 -23.45 5.48 15.56
C ALA A 220 -24.04 6.85 15.94
N VAL A 221 -25.37 6.90 16.03
CA VAL A 221 -26.11 8.11 16.41
C VAL A 221 -25.61 8.52 17.80
N ILE A 222 -24.82 9.58 17.85
CA ILE A 222 -24.46 10.23 19.11
C ILE A 222 -25.78 10.78 19.69
N PRO A 223 -26.20 10.38 20.91
CA PRO A 223 -27.38 10.96 21.52
C PRO A 223 -27.17 12.47 21.64
N LYS A 224 -28.08 13.26 21.05
CA LYS A 224 -28.10 14.71 21.22
C LYS A 224 -28.16 15.01 22.71
N LEU A 225 -27.11 15.62 23.27
CA LEU A 225 -27.16 16.21 24.59
C LEU A 225 -28.30 17.24 24.60
N LEU A 226 -29.29 16.99 25.46
CA LEU A 226 -30.41 17.89 25.69
C LEU A 226 -29.91 19.32 26.00
N PRO A 227 -30.51 20.38 25.42
CA PRO A 227 -30.14 21.74 25.75
C PRO A 227 -30.47 22.03 27.22
N LYS A 228 -29.52 22.59 27.97
CA LYS A 228 -29.74 23.06 29.34
C LYS A 228 -30.84 24.13 29.34
N ALA A 229 -31.86 23.93 30.18
CA ALA A 229 -32.96 24.87 30.38
C ALA A 229 -32.44 26.28 30.75
N ARG A 230 -32.91 27.27 30.00
CA ARG A 230 -32.63 28.70 30.20
C ARG A 230 -33.45 29.18 31.40
N ARG A 231 -32.80 29.56 32.50
CA ARG A 231 -33.46 30.19 33.66
C ARG A 231 -34.10 31.52 33.20
N VAL A 232 -35.42 31.61 33.35
CA VAL A 232 -36.19 32.85 33.16
C VAL A 232 -35.94 33.74 34.38
N ALA A 233 -35.42 34.95 34.13
CA ALA A 233 -35.28 35.97 35.17
C ALA A 233 -36.66 36.58 35.48
N THR A 234 -37.12 36.42 36.71
CA THR A 234 -38.28 37.13 37.25
C THR A 234 -37.89 38.59 37.51
N LYS A 235 -38.55 39.52 36.81
CA LYS A 235 -38.60 40.94 37.19
C LYS A 235 -39.68 41.14 38.25
N LYS A 236 -39.29 41.60 39.43
CA LYS A 236 -40.01 42.59 40.25
C LYS A 236 -39.03 43.15 41.28
#